data_AF-D9MSB5-F1
#
_entry.id   AF-D9MSB5-F1
#
_cell.length_a   1.000
_cell.length_b   1.000
_cell.length_c   1.000
_cell.angle_alpha   90.00
_cell.angle_beta   90.00
_cell.angle_gamma   90.00
#
_symmetry.space_group_name_H-M   'P 1'
#
loop_
_entity.id
_entity.type
_entity.pdbx_description
1 polymer ?
#
loop_
_entity_poly.entity_id
_entity_poly.type
_entity_poly.pdbx_seq_one_letter_code
_entity_poly.pdbx_strand_id
1 'polypeptide(L)'
;LEPHEAWHGGCLALAELAKRGLLLPHRLEELVPLLMQALFYDEMKGYMSVGQHIRDAACYMCWAFARAYNPDDVKPFVQKISSGLLTVAVFDREVNCRRAASAAFQESVGRLGNFPFGIEISVTTDFFSVGIRQNSYLIISDFIAQYEVYREPLITHLVQHKVGHWDPAIRE
;
A
#
# COMPACT_ATOMS: atom_id res chain seq x y z
N LEU A 1 17.05 3.75 -16.76
CA LEU A 1 16.49 3.04 -15.60
C LEU A 1 17.08 3.69 -14.37
N GLU A 2 16.29 4.48 -13.65
CA GLU A 2 16.73 5.06 -12.37
C GLU A 2 17.16 3.93 -11.43
N PRO A 3 18.21 4.12 -10.60
CA PRO A 3 18.59 3.13 -9.61
C PRO A 3 17.41 2.83 -8.68
N HIS A 4 17.18 1.56 -8.34
CA HIS A 4 16.24 1.16 -7.28
C HIS A 4 16.37 1.95 -5.97
N GLU A 5 17.58 2.41 -5.63
CA GLU A 5 17.85 3.30 -4.51
C GLU A 5 17.16 4.67 -4.63
N ALA A 6 16.98 5.18 -5.85
CA ALA A 6 16.28 6.43 -6.10
C ALA A 6 14.78 6.34 -5.77
N TRP A 7 14.15 5.18 -5.98
CA TRP A 7 12.77 4.95 -5.57
C TRP A 7 12.61 5.01 -4.05
N HIS A 8 13.48 4.29 -3.34
CA HIS A 8 13.47 4.29 -1.87
C HIS A 8 13.71 5.71 -1.31
N GLY A 9 14.78 6.38 -1.75
CA GLY A 9 15.10 7.74 -1.32
C GLY A 9 14.01 8.75 -1.70
N GLY A 10 13.40 8.60 -2.87
CA GLY A 10 12.29 9.42 -3.35
C GLY A 10 11.06 9.32 -2.46
N CYS A 11 10.63 8.11 -2.11
CA CYS A 11 9.52 7.89 -1.18
C CYS A 11 9.78 8.55 0.19
N LEU A 12 10.97 8.36 0.75
CA LEU A 12 11.36 8.97 2.03
C LEU A 12 11.37 10.50 1.94
N ALA A 13 12.00 11.07 0.90
CA ALA A 13 12.08 12.50 0.71
C ALA A 13 10.68 13.13 0.56
N LEU A 14 9.80 12.53 -0.24
CA LEU A 14 8.43 13.00 -0.44
C LEU A 14 7.60 12.92 0.84
N ALA A 15 7.75 11.85 1.63
CA ALA A 15 7.13 11.73 2.95
C ALA A 15 7.60 12.85 3.90
N GLU A 16 8.90 13.13 3.93
CA GLU A 16 9.49 14.18 4.76
C GLU A 16 9.08 15.60 4.33
N LEU A 17 8.95 15.85 3.03
CA LEU A 17 8.43 17.12 2.49
C LEU A 17 6.96 17.31 2.85
N ALA A 18 6.13 16.28 2.71
CA ALA A 18 4.71 16.32 3.07
C ALA A 18 4.52 16.67 4.55
N LYS A 19 5.21 15.98 5.47
CA LYS A 19 5.13 16.25 6.91
C LYS A 19 5.53 17.68 7.30
N ARG A 20 6.35 18.35 6.49
CA ARG A 20 6.78 19.74 6.71
C ARG A 20 5.88 20.76 6.01
N GLY A 21 4.82 20.32 5.35
CA GLY A 21 3.93 21.19 4.57
C GLY A 21 4.58 21.78 3.32
N LEU A 22 5.70 21.21 2.86
CA LEU A 22 6.46 21.69 1.70
C LEU A 22 5.96 21.09 0.37
N LEU A 23 4.98 20.19 0.43
CA LEU A 23 4.42 19.52 -0.72
C LEU A 23 2.94 19.88 -0.88
N LEU A 24 2.65 20.78 -1.84
CA LEU A 24 1.32 21.34 -2.05
C LEU A 24 0.31 20.27 -2.54
N PRO A 25 -0.97 20.33 -2.13
CA PRO A 25 -1.99 19.32 -2.46
C PRO A 25 -2.14 19.01 -3.95
N HIS A 26 -2.03 19.99 -4.84
CA HIS A 26 -2.16 19.77 -6.29
C HIS A 26 -1.11 18.80 -6.85
N ARG A 27 0.03 18.62 -6.16
CA ARG A 27 1.06 17.65 -6.55
C ARG A 27 0.63 16.20 -6.34
N LEU A 28 -0.42 15.95 -5.57
CA LEU A 28 -0.94 14.60 -5.35
C LEU A 28 -1.40 13.94 -6.67
N GLU A 29 -1.87 14.71 -7.65
CA GLU A 29 -2.24 14.20 -8.98
C GLU A 29 -1.05 13.53 -9.69
N GLU A 30 0.15 14.10 -9.55
CA GLU A 30 1.38 13.57 -10.13
C GLU A 30 1.98 12.46 -9.25
N LEU A 31 1.90 12.60 -7.92
CA LEU A 31 2.59 11.73 -6.97
C LEU A 31 1.87 10.43 -6.68
N VAL A 32 0.53 10.41 -6.63
CA VAL A 32 -0.22 9.19 -6.33
C VAL A 32 0.02 8.08 -7.36
N PRO A 33 0.09 8.36 -8.69
CA PRO A 33 0.53 7.38 -9.66
C PRO A 33 1.92 6.78 -9.38
N LEU A 34 2.90 7.61 -8.97
CA LEU A 34 4.25 7.15 -8.63
C LEU A 34 4.25 6.34 -7.33
N LEU A 35 3.45 6.76 -6.34
CA LEU A 35 3.24 6.03 -5.11
C LEU A 35 2.68 4.62 -5.37
N MET A 36 1.75 4.46 -6.31
CA MET A 36 1.24 3.13 -6.67
C MET A 36 2.32 2.25 -7.32
N GLN A 37 3.19 2.83 -8.16
CA GLN A 37 4.33 2.10 -8.72
C GLN A 37 5.29 1.65 -7.61
N ALA A 38 5.54 2.51 -6.62
CA ALA A 38 6.40 2.19 -5.49
C ALA A 38 5.79 1.12 -4.56
N LEU A 39 4.49 1.18 -4.26
CA LEU A 39 3.78 0.20 -3.43
C LEU A 39 3.81 -1.22 -4.02
N PHE A 40 3.86 -1.33 -5.35
CA PHE A 40 3.88 -2.61 -6.06
C PHE A 40 5.23 -2.93 -6.68
N TYR A 41 6.30 -2.22 -6.30
CA TYR A 41 7.63 -2.46 -6.83
C TYR A 41 8.13 -3.83 -6.39
N ASP A 42 8.20 -4.78 -7.31
CA ASP A 42 8.66 -6.15 -7.04
C ASP A 42 9.40 -6.70 -8.27
N GLU A 43 10.72 -6.53 -8.29
CA GLU A 43 11.57 -6.90 -9.43
C GLU A 43 12.60 -7.95 -9.06
N MET A 44 12.91 -8.82 -10.01
CA MET A 44 14.03 -9.76 -9.93
C MET A 44 15.29 -9.14 -10.52
N LYS A 45 16.34 -9.00 -9.70
CA LYS A 45 17.69 -8.68 -10.17
C LYS A 45 18.59 -9.90 -10.02
N GLY A 46 18.77 -10.62 -11.12
CA GLY A 46 19.44 -11.92 -11.11
C GLY A 46 18.63 -12.91 -10.28
N TYR A 47 19.19 -13.37 -9.17
CA TYR A 47 18.55 -14.31 -8.25
C TYR A 47 17.99 -13.66 -6.97
N MET A 48 18.03 -12.32 -6.88
CA MET A 48 17.55 -11.58 -5.71
C MET A 48 16.29 -10.79 -6.04
N SER A 49 15.29 -10.89 -5.16
CA SER A 49 14.14 -9.99 -5.16
C SER A 49 14.55 -8.64 -4.61
N VAL A 50 14.17 -7.58 -5.31
CA VAL A 50 14.40 -6.19 -4.92
C VAL A 50 13.06 -5.47 -4.92
N GLY A 51 12.77 -4.75 -3.84
CA GLY A 51 11.53 -3.99 -3.73
C GLY A 51 11.03 -3.80 -2.32
N GLN A 52 11.37 -4.69 -1.37
CA GLN A 52 10.89 -4.63 0.01
C GLN A 52 11.05 -3.23 0.63
N HIS A 53 12.26 -2.65 0.59
CA HIS A 53 12.51 -1.33 1.17
C HIS A 53 11.77 -0.20 0.45
N ILE A 54 11.49 -0.36 -0.86
CA ILE A 54 10.72 0.60 -1.64
C ILE A 54 9.25 0.55 -1.22
N ARG A 55 8.67 -0.65 -1.14
CA ARG A 55 7.27 -0.85 -0.74
C ARG A 55 7.02 -0.42 0.70
N ASP A 56 7.95 -0.70 1.60
CA ASP A 56 7.93 -0.22 2.99
C ASP A 56 7.98 1.32 3.06
N ALA A 57 8.89 1.96 2.33
CA ALA A 57 8.96 3.42 2.25
C ALA A 57 7.74 4.05 1.58
N ALA A 58 7.12 3.37 0.62
CA ALA A 58 5.86 3.80 0.02
C ALA A 58 4.70 3.73 1.04
N CYS A 59 4.66 2.71 1.89
CA CYS A 59 3.72 2.66 3.02
C CYS A 59 3.96 3.81 4.00
N TYR A 60 5.22 4.13 4.30
CA TYR A 60 5.58 5.28 5.12
C TYR A 60 5.15 6.61 4.47
N MET A 61 5.27 6.74 3.14
CA MET A 61 4.77 7.90 2.40
C MET A 61 3.25 8.05 2.50
N CYS A 62 2.49 6.96 2.38
CA CYS A 62 1.05 6.98 2.65
C CYS A 62 0.73 7.43 4.08
N TRP A 63 1.44 6.88 5.07
CA TRP A 63 1.27 7.25 6.48
C TRP A 63 1.56 8.74 6.72
N ALA A 64 2.60 9.28 6.08
CA ALA A 64 2.92 10.70 6.13
C ALA A 64 1.83 11.56 5.49
N PHE A 65 1.29 11.13 4.35
CA PHE A 65 0.21 11.83 3.64
C PHE A 65 -1.06 11.94 4.49
N ALA A 66 -1.44 10.87 5.18
CA ALA A 66 -2.58 10.87 6.10
C ALA A 66 -2.50 11.93 7.20
N ARG A 67 -1.28 12.36 7.54
CA ARG A 67 -1.02 13.36 8.60
C ARG A 67 -0.76 14.76 8.05
N ALA A 68 -0.40 14.86 6.78
CA ALA A 68 0.00 16.11 6.14
C ALA A 68 -1.16 16.83 5.44
N TYR A 69 -2.16 16.10 4.97
CA TYR A 69 -3.24 16.63 4.14
C TYR A 69 -4.60 16.58 4.82
N ASN A 70 -5.50 17.46 4.38
CA ASN A 70 -6.89 17.44 4.84
C ASN A 70 -7.69 16.37 4.07
N PRO A 71 -8.84 15.92 4.61
CA PRO A 71 -9.71 14.97 3.93
C PRO A 71 -10.09 15.38 2.50
N ASP A 72 -10.35 16.68 2.28
CA ASP A 72 -10.75 17.19 0.96
C ASP A 72 -9.62 17.14 -0.08
N ASP A 73 -8.37 17.36 0.35
CA ASP A 73 -7.19 17.30 -0.50
C ASP A 73 -6.95 15.87 -1.02
N VAL A 74 -7.17 14.87 -0.15
CA VAL A 74 -6.92 13.45 -0.46
C VAL A 74 -8.12 12.78 -1.13
N LYS A 75 -9.33 13.36 -1.00
CA LYS A 75 -10.60 12.78 -1.48
C LYS A 75 -10.54 12.18 -2.89
N PRO A 76 -9.93 12.81 -3.91
CA PRO A 76 -9.87 12.23 -5.26
C PRO A 76 -9.03 10.95 -5.35
N PHE A 77 -8.13 10.74 -4.38
CA PHE A 77 -7.13 9.68 -4.38
C PHE A 77 -7.42 8.59 -3.36
N VAL A 78 -8.34 8.82 -2.43
CA VAL A 78 -8.70 7.90 -1.34
C VAL A 78 -8.83 6.48 -1.85
N GLN A 79 -9.66 6.28 -2.88
CA GLN A 79 -9.94 4.97 -3.43
C GLN A 79 -8.67 4.26 -3.94
N LYS A 80 -7.81 5.00 -4.62
CA LYS A 80 -6.57 4.43 -5.19
C LYS A 80 -5.57 4.09 -4.09
N ILE A 81 -5.43 4.98 -3.09
CA ILE A 81 -4.53 4.78 -1.94
C ILE A 81 -5.03 3.63 -1.06
N SER A 82 -6.31 3.59 -0.74
CA SER A 82 -6.92 2.54 0.09
C SER A 82 -6.79 1.18 -0.57
N SER A 83 -7.16 1.04 -1.86
CA SER A 83 -6.96 -0.20 -2.61
C SER A 83 -5.49 -0.61 -2.66
N GLY A 84 -4.57 0.34 -2.88
CA GLY A 84 -3.13 0.08 -2.89
C GLY A 84 -2.62 -0.48 -1.56
N LEU A 85 -2.93 0.20 -0.46
CA LEU A 85 -2.55 -0.22 0.89
C LEU A 85 -3.14 -1.57 1.27
N LEU A 86 -4.43 -1.80 1.01
CA LEU A 86 -5.06 -3.08 1.34
C LEU A 86 -4.48 -4.23 0.51
N THR A 87 -4.19 -3.99 -0.77
CA THR A 87 -3.50 -4.96 -1.63
C THR A 87 -2.15 -5.36 -1.06
N VAL A 88 -1.33 -4.38 -0.63
CA VAL A 88 -0.04 -4.67 0.03
C VAL A 88 -0.26 -5.38 1.37
N ALA A 89 -1.23 -4.94 2.18
CA ALA A 89 -1.53 -5.53 3.48
C ALA A 89 -1.90 -7.03 3.41
N VAL A 90 -2.56 -7.46 2.33
CA VAL A 90 -2.95 -8.87 2.17
C VAL A 90 -2.02 -9.71 1.31
N PHE A 91 -1.40 -9.13 0.27
CA PHE A 91 -0.68 -9.87 -0.77
C PHE A 91 0.81 -9.55 -0.91
N ASP A 92 1.40 -8.73 -0.02
CA ASP A 92 2.85 -8.60 -0.01
C ASP A 92 3.49 -9.89 0.51
N ARG A 93 4.61 -10.27 -0.10
CA ARG A 93 5.44 -11.39 0.35
C ARG A 93 6.02 -11.13 1.73
N GLU A 94 6.48 -9.89 1.94
CA GLU A 94 7.21 -9.49 3.14
C GLU A 94 6.25 -9.08 4.25
N VAL A 95 6.39 -9.74 5.41
CA VAL A 95 5.54 -9.48 6.58
C VAL A 95 5.63 -8.03 7.07
N ASN A 96 6.79 -7.41 6.93
CA ASN A 96 7.01 -6.02 7.34
C ASN A 96 6.23 -5.07 6.44
N CYS A 97 6.22 -5.30 5.12
CA CYS A 97 5.43 -4.50 4.19
C CYS A 97 3.93 -4.66 4.44
N ARG A 98 3.45 -5.88 4.71
CA ARG A 98 2.03 -6.10 5.08
C ARG A 98 1.62 -5.30 6.32
N ARG A 99 2.46 -5.30 7.34
CA ARG A 99 2.25 -4.53 8.59
C ARG A 99 2.34 -3.02 8.38
N ALA A 100 3.31 -2.56 7.59
CA ALA A 100 3.46 -1.15 7.26
C ALA A 100 2.23 -0.62 6.50
N ALA A 101 1.72 -1.39 5.54
CA ALA A 101 0.53 -1.04 4.79
C ALA A 101 -0.73 -1.00 5.66
N SER A 102 -0.90 -1.99 6.54
CA SER A 102 -1.96 -2.01 7.57
C SER A 102 -1.91 -0.76 8.47
N ALA A 103 -0.73 -0.41 8.99
CA ALA A 103 -0.55 0.77 9.84
C ALA A 103 -0.85 2.08 9.08
N ALA A 104 -0.40 2.20 7.83
CA ALA A 104 -0.69 3.36 6.99
C ALA A 104 -2.19 3.49 6.67
N PHE A 105 -2.87 2.37 6.41
CA PHE A 105 -4.31 2.34 6.20
C PHE A 105 -5.05 2.78 7.46
N GLN A 106 -4.67 2.23 8.63
CA GLN A 106 -5.26 2.61 9.92
C GLN A 106 -5.06 4.10 10.24
N GLU A 107 -3.87 4.66 10.02
CA GLU A 107 -3.64 6.10 10.20
C GLU A 107 -4.53 6.92 9.27
N SER A 108 -4.69 6.49 8.01
CA SER A 108 -5.53 7.17 7.03
C SER A 108 -7.00 7.17 7.43
N VAL A 109 -7.52 6.02 7.89
CA VAL A 109 -8.87 5.90 8.43
C VAL A 109 -9.07 6.82 9.64
N GLY A 110 -8.14 6.80 10.60
CA GLY A 110 -8.25 7.56 11.84
C GLY A 110 -8.10 9.08 11.67
N ARG A 111 -7.32 9.54 10.69
CA ARG A 111 -7.05 10.97 10.45
C ARG A 111 -7.99 11.59 9.42
N LEU A 112 -8.22 10.90 8.31
CA LEU A 112 -8.95 11.45 7.17
C LEU A 112 -10.43 11.10 7.20
N GLY A 113 -10.81 9.96 7.80
CA GLY A 113 -12.20 9.55 7.99
C GLY A 113 -12.99 9.26 6.72
N ASN A 114 -12.37 9.36 5.54
CA ASN A 114 -13.01 9.26 4.23
C ASN A 114 -12.70 7.95 3.49
N PHE A 115 -11.99 7.01 4.13
CA PHE A 115 -11.65 5.70 3.55
C PHE A 115 -12.86 4.74 3.62
N PRO A 116 -13.36 4.21 2.47
CA PRO A 116 -14.55 3.36 2.44
C PRO A 116 -14.42 2.13 3.34
N PHE A 117 -15.44 1.87 4.18
CA PHE A 117 -15.48 0.75 5.14
C PHE A 117 -14.23 0.65 6.04
N GLY A 118 -13.60 1.80 6.29
CA GLY A 118 -12.27 1.87 6.87
C GLY A 118 -12.19 1.34 8.30
N ILE A 119 -13.25 1.51 9.11
CA ILE A 119 -13.25 1.07 10.52
C ILE A 119 -13.26 -0.45 10.59
N GLU A 120 -14.22 -1.09 9.91
CA GLU A 120 -14.38 -2.54 9.89
C GLU A 120 -13.13 -3.21 9.32
N ILE A 121 -12.65 -2.71 8.18
CA ILE A 121 -11.44 -3.26 7.54
C ILE A 121 -10.21 -3.06 8.42
N SER A 122 -10.02 -1.88 9.03
CA SER A 122 -8.85 -1.61 9.86
C SER A 122 -8.77 -2.51 11.09
N VAL A 123 -9.91 -2.94 11.63
CA VAL A 123 -9.95 -3.91 12.74
C VAL A 123 -9.54 -5.30 12.26
N THR A 124 -10.01 -5.73 11.09
CA THR A 124 -9.69 -7.04 10.52
C THR A 124 -8.25 -7.13 9.99
N THR A 125 -7.71 -6.03 9.48
CA THR A 125 -6.34 -5.95 8.96
C THR A 125 -5.35 -5.52 10.04
N ASP A 126 -5.48 -5.97 11.29
CA ASP A 126 -4.56 -5.59 12.36
C ASP A 126 -3.15 -6.19 12.19
N PHE A 127 -2.19 -5.69 12.97
CA PHE A 127 -0.76 -6.06 12.94
C PHE A 127 -0.49 -7.57 13.05
N PHE A 128 -1.28 -8.29 13.85
CA PHE A 128 -1.14 -9.73 14.05
C PHE A 128 -1.80 -10.50 12.92
N SER A 129 -3.03 -10.11 12.56
CA SER A 129 -3.81 -10.76 11.50
C SER A 129 -3.09 -10.75 10.15
N VAL A 130 -2.52 -9.60 9.74
CA VAL A 130 -1.72 -9.49 8.51
C VAL A 130 -0.31 -10.10 8.64
N GLY A 131 0.12 -10.40 9.86
CA GLY A 131 1.40 -11.06 10.13
C GLY A 131 1.49 -12.45 9.52
N ILE A 132 0.36 -13.18 9.49
CA ILE A 132 0.28 -14.56 9.01
C ILE A 132 -0.14 -14.54 7.53
N ARG A 133 0.78 -14.92 6.63
CA ARG A 133 0.54 -14.86 5.17
C ARG A 133 -0.68 -15.64 4.72
N GLN A 134 -0.85 -16.88 5.18
CA GLN A 134 -2.01 -17.70 4.78
C GLN A 134 -3.33 -17.06 5.20
N ASN A 135 -3.37 -16.48 6.42
CA ASN A 135 -4.52 -15.74 6.92
C ASN A 135 -4.78 -14.47 6.09
N SER A 136 -3.73 -13.70 5.78
CA SER A 136 -3.84 -12.47 5.00
C SER A 136 -4.35 -12.74 3.58
N TYR A 137 -3.82 -13.78 2.93
CA TYR A 137 -4.17 -14.17 1.57
C TYR A 137 -5.56 -14.78 1.45
N LEU A 138 -5.97 -15.65 2.37
CA LEU A 138 -7.18 -16.46 2.18
C LEU A 138 -8.38 -15.97 2.97
N ILE A 139 -8.16 -15.37 4.13
CA ILE A 139 -9.26 -14.98 5.05
C ILE A 139 -9.48 -13.47 4.99
N ILE A 140 -8.42 -12.68 5.18
CA ILE A 140 -8.53 -11.23 5.21
C ILE A 140 -8.86 -10.68 3.82
N SER A 141 -8.20 -11.18 2.78
CA SER A 141 -8.47 -10.71 1.42
C SER A 141 -9.91 -11.02 0.98
N ASP A 142 -10.44 -12.20 1.33
CA ASP A 142 -11.82 -12.59 1.04
C ASP A 142 -12.83 -11.71 1.77
N PHE A 143 -12.57 -11.41 3.05
CA PHE A 143 -13.35 -10.45 3.82
C PHE A 143 -13.38 -9.07 3.16
N ILE A 144 -12.23 -8.54 2.73
CA ILE A 144 -12.15 -7.23 2.06
C ILE A 144 -12.87 -7.28 0.70
N ALA A 145 -12.77 -8.38 -0.03
CA ALA A 145 -13.40 -8.55 -1.34
C ALA A 145 -14.94 -8.61 -1.28
N GLN A 146 -15.54 -8.76 -0.08
CA GLN A 146 -16.99 -8.59 0.10
C GLN A 146 -17.43 -7.15 -0.21
N TYR A 147 -16.55 -6.16 -0.01
CA TYR A 147 -16.81 -4.76 -0.36
C TYR A 147 -16.50 -4.52 -1.84
N GLU A 148 -17.52 -4.16 -2.63
CA GLU A 148 -17.42 -4.03 -4.09
C GLU A 148 -16.28 -3.11 -4.54
N VAL A 149 -16.09 -2.02 -3.78
CA VAL A 149 -15.08 -1.01 -3.99
C VAL A 149 -13.64 -1.55 -3.93
N TYR A 150 -13.39 -2.65 -3.20
CA TYR A 150 -12.07 -3.27 -3.08
C TYR A 150 -11.92 -4.58 -3.86
N ARG A 151 -13.04 -5.19 -4.27
CA ARG A 151 -13.07 -6.49 -4.94
C ARG A 151 -12.26 -6.50 -6.24
N GLU A 152 -12.56 -5.59 -7.17
CA GLU A 152 -11.89 -5.55 -8.47
C GLU A 152 -10.39 -5.25 -8.36
N PRO A 153 -9.93 -4.27 -7.55
CA PRO A 153 -8.49 -4.05 -7.34
C PRO A 153 -7.74 -5.27 -6.82
N LEU A 154 -8.30 -5.99 -5.83
CA LEU A 154 -7.67 -7.18 -5.26
C LEU A 154 -7.56 -8.31 -6.28
N ILE A 155 -8.65 -8.60 -7.01
CA ILE A 155 -8.66 -9.64 -8.04
C ILE A 155 -7.67 -9.29 -9.16
N THR A 156 -7.70 -8.04 -9.61
CA THR A 156 -6.80 -7.56 -10.68
C THR A 156 -5.33 -7.74 -10.27
N HIS A 157 -4.98 -7.38 -9.03
CA HIS A 157 -3.62 -7.55 -8.54
C HIS A 157 -3.19 -9.02 -8.47
N LEU A 158 -4.06 -9.91 -7.99
CA LEU A 158 -3.78 -11.34 -7.96
C LEU A 158 -3.47 -11.89 -9.35
N VAL A 159 -4.33 -11.59 -10.32
CA VAL A 159 -4.21 -12.05 -11.71
C VAL A 159 -2.94 -11.50 -12.36
N GLN A 160 -2.66 -10.21 -12.19
CA GLN A 160 -1.54 -9.54 -12.87
C GLN A 160 -0.18 -9.81 -12.23
N HIS A 161 -0.12 -9.98 -10.90
CA HIS A 161 1.16 -10.01 -10.18
C HIS A 161 1.42 -11.27 -9.36
N LYS A 162 0.40 -12.05 -8.97
CA LYS A 162 0.57 -13.16 -8.02
C LYS A 162 0.45 -14.55 -8.66
N VAL A 163 -0.49 -14.77 -9.57
CA VAL A 163 -0.68 -16.07 -10.24
C VAL A 163 0.57 -16.52 -11.01
N GLY A 164 1.25 -15.57 -11.67
CA GLY A 164 2.49 -15.82 -12.41
C GLY A 164 3.76 -15.52 -11.61
N HIS A 165 3.67 -15.34 -10.30
CA HIS A 165 4.81 -14.88 -9.50
C HIS A 165 5.96 -15.91 -9.50
N TRP A 166 7.19 -15.42 -9.52
CA TRP A 166 8.40 -16.23 -9.59
C TRP A 166 8.69 -17.00 -8.30
N ASP A 167 8.22 -16.48 -7.15
CA ASP A 167 8.30 -17.16 -5.84
C ASP A 167 7.15 -18.17 -5.70
N PRO A 168 7.43 -19.49 -5.64
CA PRO A 168 6.39 -20.51 -5.51
C PRO A 168 5.54 -20.33 -4.25
N ALA A 169 6.14 -19.85 -3.15
CA ALA A 169 5.44 -19.67 -1.88
C ALA A 169 4.43 -18.49 -1.90
N ILE A 170 4.42 -17.71 -2.98
CA ILE A 170 3.44 -16.65 -3.25
C ILE A 170 2.36 -17.11 -4.23
N ARG A 171 2.70 -18.08 -5.07
CA ARG A 171 1.80 -18.63 -6.09
C ARG A 171 0.91 -19.76 -5.54
N GLU A 172 1.43 -20.55 -4.62
CA GLU A 172 0.79 -21.71 -3.98
C GLU A 172 0.17 -21.35 -2.61
#